data_AF-A0A078IWZ5-F1
#
_entry.id   AF-A0A078IWZ5-F1
#
_cell.length_a   1.000
_cell.length_b   1.000
_cell.length_c   1.000
_cell.angle_alpha   90.00
_cell.angle_beta   90.00
_cell.angle_gamma   90.00
#
_symmetry.space_group_name_H-M   'P 1'
#
loop_
_entity.id
_entity.type
_entity.pdbx_description
1 polymer ?
#
loop_
_entity_poly.entity_id
_entity_poly.type
_entity_poly.pdbx_seq_one_letter_code
_entity_poly.pdbx_strand_id
1 'polypeptide(L)'
;MAISSPAACSSRLITSYSTPSLPLSPAAISTSTKLKALNLSSSFLPPHSFTTPSSTLPQSTRRSFTVRAARGKFERKKPHYDEIDAAPEERARGITINTATIYELMDAVDSYIPIPQRQTELPFLLAVEDVFSITGRGTVATGRVERGTVKVGETVDLVGLRETRNYTVTGVEMFQKILDEALAGDNVGLLLRGIQKADIQRGMVLAKPGSITPHTKFEAIVYVLKKEEGGRHSPFFAGYRPQFYMRTTDVTGKVTKIMNDKDEESKMVMPGDRVKIVVELIVPVACEQGMRFAIREGGKTVGAGVIQSIIE
;
A
#
# COMPACT_ATOMS: atom_id res chain seq x y z
N MET A 1 -33.87 8.32 -62.99
CA MET A 1 -33.53 7.15 -63.84
C MET A 1 -33.14 6.00 -62.92
N ALA A 2 -33.49 4.76 -63.27
CA ALA A 2 -33.29 3.59 -62.43
C ALA A 2 -32.75 2.40 -63.25
N ILE A 3 -31.72 1.74 -62.73
CA ILE A 3 -31.17 0.42 -63.11
C ILE A 3 -30.14 0.08 -62.02
N SER A 4 -29.96 -1.11 -61.46
CA SER A 4 -30.72 -2.37 -61.27
C SER A 4 -29.69 -3.37 -60.70
N SER A 5 -30.05 -4.21 -59.72
CA SER A 5 -29.19 -5.30 -59.18
C SER A 5 -29.18 -6.53 -60.12
N PRO A 6 -28.29 -7.55 -59.95
CA PRO A 6 -28.62 -8.68 -59.07
C PRO A 6 -27.45 -9.47 -58.40
N ALA A 7 -27.75 -10.17 -57.29
CA ALA A 7 -27.28 -11.49 -56.77
C ALA A 7 -25.76 -11.86 -56.74
N ALA A 8 -25.21 -12.67 -55.80
CA ALA A 8 -25.73 -13.56 -54.75
C ALA A 8 -24.73 -13.55 -53.51
N CYS A 9 -24.63 -14.48 -52.54
CA CYS A 9 -25.21 -15.81 -52.29
C CYS A 9 -25.18 -16.21 -50.77
N SER A 10 -25.23 -17.52 -50.48
CA SER A 10 -25.24 -18.23 -49.18
C SER A 10 -23.86 -18.27 -48.48
N SER A 11 -23.70 -18.45 -47.14
CA SER A 11 -24.44 -19.37 -46.26
C SER A 11 -24.38 -19.04 -44.76
N ARG A 12 -25.36 -19.57 -44.00
CA ARG A 12 -25.43 -19.55 -42.53
C ARG A 12 -24.92 -20.87 -41.95
N LEU A 13 -24.38 -20.82 -40.73
CA LEU A 13 -24.59 -21.90 -39.75
C LEU A 13 -24.99 -21.30 -38.39
N ILE A 14 -26.07 -21.87 -37.83
CA ILE A 14 -26.58 -21.64 -36.47
C ILE A 14 -26.54 -23.00 -35.79
N THR A 15 -26.08 -23.05 -34.54
CA THR A 15 -26.39 -24.17 -33.62
C THR A 15 -26.51 -23.65 -32.19
N SER A 16 -27.30 -24.34 -31.38
CA SER A 16 -27.97 -23.80 -30.20
C SER A 16 -27.58 -24.46 -28.88
N TYR A 17 -27.72 -23.68 -27.80
CA TYR A 17 -27.75 -24.00 -26.37
C TYR A 17 -27.99 -25.46 -25.92
N SER A 18 -27.32 -25.84 -24.83
CA SER A 18 -28.00 -26.29 -23.59
C SER A 18 -27.15 -26.04 -22.33
N THR A 19 -27.82 -25.74 -21.21
CA THR A 19 -27.27 -25.72 -19.84
C THR A 19 -27.68 -27.00 -19.09
N PRO A 20 -27.04 -27.33 -17.96
CA PRO A 20 -27.81 -27.41 -16.72
C PRO A 20 -27.07 -26.92 -15.45
N SER A 21 -27.75 -27.03 -14.31
CA SER A 21 -27.62 -26.27 -13.06
C SER A 21 -26.81 -26.91 -11.91
N LEU A 22 -26.56 -26.09 -10.88
CA LEU A 22 -25.99 -26.41 -9.55
C LEU A 22 -26.81 -27.44 -8.73
N PRO A 23 -26.26 -27.97 -7.61
CA PRO A 23 -26.72 -27.47 -6.29
C PRO A 23 -25.60 -27.30 -5.22
N LEU A 24 -25.99 -26.88 -3.99
CA LEU A 24 -25.14 -26.38 -2.90
C LEU A 24 -24.95 -27.35 -1.69
N SER A 25 -23.76 -27.33 -1.06
CA SER A 25 -23.47 -27.42 0.41
C SER A 25 -23.93 -28.67 1.22
N PRO A 26 -23.67 -28.81 2.55
CA PRO A 26 -22.51 -28.49 3.41
C PRO A 26 -21.94 -29.72 4.17
N ALA A 27 -20.80 -29.60 4.88
CA ALA A 27 -20.50 -30.29 6.17
C ALA A 27 -19.09 -29.96 6.72
N ALA A 28 -18.82 -30.26 8.00
CA ALA A 28 -17.60 -29.92 8.74
C ALA A 28 -17.04 -31.10 9.58
N ILE A 29 -16.04 -30.83 10.45
CA ILE A 29 -15.65 -31.56 11.69
C ILE A 29 -14.45 -32.57 11.64
N SER A 30 -13.37 -32.21 12.39
CA SER A 30 -12.52 -33.04 13.30
C SER A 30 -11.17 -33.71 12.91
N THR A 31 -10.11 -33.22 13.61
CA THR A 31 -9.03 -33.94 14.36
C THR A 31 -7.91 -34.80 13.74
N SER A 32 -6.73 -34.64 14.38
CA SER A 32 -5.76 -35.69 14.81
C SER A 32 -4.50 -36.01 13.95
N THR A 33 -3.36 -35.47 14.40
CA THR A 33 -2.08 -36.17 14.73
C THR A 33 -1.55 -37.34 13.87
N LYS A 34 -0.36 -37.17 13.24
CA LYS A 34 0.95 -37.68 13.76
C LYS A 34 2.15 -37.42 12.82
N LEU A 35 3.32 -37.22 13.42
CA LEU A 35 4.65 -37.27 12.79
C LEU A 35 5.09 -38.73 12.53
N LYS A 36 5.88 -38.96 11.47
CA LYS A 36 6.99 -39.94 11.50
C LYS A 36 8.03 -39.68 10.41
N ALA A 37 9.30 -39.86 10.76
CA ALA A 37 10.46 -39.75 9.87
C ALA A 37 10.74 -41.07 9.13
N LEU A 38 11.53 -41.01 8.06
CA LEU A 38 12.13 -42.19 7.39
C LEU A 38 13.63 -41.99 7.20
N ASN A 39 14.38 -43.08 7.39
CA ASN A 39 15.84 -43.12 7.43
C ASN A 39 16.44 -43.82 6.19
N LEU A 40 17.58 -43.30 5.76
CA LEU A 40 18.74 -43.92 5.10
C LEU A 40 18.73 -45.42 4.70
N SER A 41 19.10 -45.67 3.44
CA SER A 41 20.06 -46.71 2.97
C SER A 41 20.25 -46.52 1.45
N SER A 42 21.43 -46.24 0.88
CA SER A 42 22.73 -46.95 0.82
C SER A 42 22.79 -48.09 -0.21
N SER A 43 23.49 -47.86 -1.33
CA SER A 43 24.03 -48.90 -2.21
C SER A 43 25.37 -48.46 -2.82
N PHE A 44 26.33 -49.38 -2.88
CA PHE A 44 27.72 -49.18 -3.34
C PHE A 44 27.95 -49.93 -4.66
N LEU A 45 28.84 -49.41 -5.51
CA LEU A 45 29.48 -50.16 -6.61
C LEU A 45 30.98 -49.76 -6.76
N PRO A 46 31.84 -50.61 -7.37
CA PRO A 46 33.28 -50.65 -7.11
C PRO A 46 34.17 -49.83 -8.09
N PRO A 47 35.48 -49.66 -7.80
CA PRO A 47 36.37 -48.79 -8.56
C PRO A 47 37.06 -49.50 -9.75
N HIS A 48 37.25 -48.75 -10.85
CA HIS A 48 38.18 -49.13 -11.92
C HIS A 48 39.49 -48.33 -11.82
N SER A 49 40.61 -49.04 -11.99
CA SER A 49 41.97 -48.52 -11.98
C SER A 49 42.28 -47.67 -13.22
N PHE A 50 42.88 -46.48 -13.01
CA PHE A 50 43.49 -45.70 -14.08
C PHE A 50 44.98 -45.45 -13.82
N THR A 51 45.74 -45.56 -14.91
CA THR A 51 47.21 -45.62 -14.93
C THR A 51 47.86 -44.24 -14.84
N THR A 52 48.98 -44.15 -14.13
CA THR A 52 49.82 -42.95 -14.05
C THR A 52 50.70 -42.76 -15.28
N PRO A 53 50.80 -41.54 -15.83
CA PRO A 53 51.98 -41.09 -16.55
C PRO A 53 52.96 -40.40 -15.58
N SER A 54 54.22 -40.81 -15.61
CA SER A 54 55.28 -40.16 -14.83
C SER A 54 55.75 -38.87 -15.51
N SER A 55 55.94 -37.80 -14.73
CA SER A 55 56.78 -36.66 -15.12
C SER A 55 57.74 -36.32 -13.99
N THR A 56 59.04 -36.39 -14.30
CA THR A 56 60.13 -36.10 -13.38
C THR A 56 60.33 -34.59 -13.28
N LEU A 57 60.00 -33.99 -12.13
CA LEU A 57 60.39 -32.63 -11.79
C LEU A 57 61.78 -32.60 -11.12
N PRO A 58 62.64 -31.61 -11.42
CA PRO A 58 64.00 -31.55 -10.90
C PRO A 58 64.04 -31.25 -9.40
N GLN A 59 65.03 -31.83 -8.70
CA GLN A 59 65.28 -31.56 -7.28
C GLN A 59 65.72 -30.11 -7.07
N SER A 60 64.80 -29.26 -6.60
CA SER A 60 65.14 -27.93 -6.08
C SER A 60 65.59 -28.04 -4.61
N THR A 61 66.79 -27.54 -4.33
CA THR A 61 67.40 -27.56 -2.99
C THR A 61 66.51 -26.86 -1.96
N ARG A 62 66.11 -27.57 -0.89
CA ARG A 62 65.42 -26.98 0.27
C ARG A 62 66.31 -25.91 0.91
N ARG A 63 66.08 -24.63 0.58
CA ARG A 63 66.53 -23.51 1.41
C ARG A 63 65.66 -23.48 2.67
N SER A 64 66.28 -23.60 3.84
CA SER A 64 65.59 -23.46 5.13
C SER A 64 65.11 -22.02 5.30
N PHE A 65 63.80 -21.79 5.19
CA PHE A 65 63.21 -20.52 5.59
C PHE A 65 63.18 -20.41 7.11
N THR A 66 64.14 -19.70 7.69
CA THR A 66 64.11 -19.31 9.10
C THR A 66 63.03 -18.25 9.30
N VAL A 67 61.84 -18.66 9.74
CA VAL A 67 60.77 -17.73 10.11
C VAL A 67 61.20 -16.97 11.37
N ARG A 68 61.72 -15.75 11.19
CA ARG A 68 61.86 -14.80 12.29
C ARG A 68 60.45 -14.39 12.74
N ALA A 69 60.04 -14.87 13.91
CA ALA A 69 58.78 -14.51 14.52
C ALA A 69 58.79 -13.02 14.92
N ALA A 70 58.33 -12.15 14.04
CA ALA A 70 58.03 -10.77 14.36
C ALA A 70 56.84 -10.73 15.34
N ARG A 71 57.13 -10.62 16.64
CA ARG A 71 56.13 -10.35 17.70
C ARG A 71 55.61 -8.90 17.59
N GLY A 72 54.93 -8.59 16.49
CA GLY A 72 54.01 -7.46 16.42
C GLY A 72 52.61 -7.95 16.71
N LYS A 73 51.96 -7.46 17.78
CA LYS A 73 50.52 -7.61 17.95
C LYS A 73 49.84 -6.76 16.89
N PHE A 74 49.56 -7.36 15.72
CA PHE A 74 48.78 -6.70 14.68
C PHE A 74 47.31 -6.73 15.07
N GLU A 75 46.94 -5.85 16.01
CA GLU A 75 45.54 -5.55 16.29
C GLU A 75 44.92 -4.95 15.03
N ARG A 76 44.23 -5.80 14.25
CA ARG A 76 43.30 -5.33 13.22
C ARG A 76 42.17 -4.59 13.93
N LYS A 77 42.35 -3.28 14.14
CA LYS A 77 41.21 -2.37 14.30
C LYS A 77 40.29 -2.65 13.12
N LYS A 78 39.02 -2.96 13.41
CA LYS A 78 38.02 -3.00 12.35
C LYS A 78 37.96 -1.59 11.76
N PRO A 79 38.13 -1.42 10.43
CA PRO A 79 38.01 -0.10 9.81
C PRO A 79 36.66 0.53 10.14
N HIS A 80 36.60 1.86 10.19
CA HIS A 80 35.31 2.55 10.23
C HIS A 80 34.54 2.24 8.94
N TYR A 81 33.20 2.34 8.94
CA TYR A 81 32.40 1.93 7.77
C TYR A 81 32.83 2.66 6.48
N ASP A 82 33.26 3.91 6.60
CA ASP A 82 33.71 4.76 5.48
C ASP A 82 35.07 4.34 4.89
N GLU A 83 35.87 3.57 5.65
CA GLU A 83 37.18 3.06 5.22
C GLU A 83 37.07 1.70 4.49
N ILE A 84 35.88 1.07 4.47
CA ILE A 84 35.67 -0.25 3.86
C ILE A 84 35.79 -0.17 2.33
N ASP A 85 35.24 0.87 1.70
CA ASP A 85 35.32 1.08 0.25
C ASP A 85 36.74 1.43 -0.25
N ALA A 86 37.67 1.79 0.64
CA ALA A 86 39.07 2.00 0.32
C ALA A 86 39.85 0.69 0.12
N ALA A 87 39.27 -0.47 0.46
CA ALA A 87 39.92 -1.77 0.30
C ALA A 87 39.99 -2.17 -1.19
N PRO A 88 41.19 -2.31 -1.80
CA PRO A 88 41.32 -2.60 -3.23
C PRO A 88 40.78 -4.00 -3.61
N GLU A 89 40.64 -4.92 -2.65
CA GLU A 89 40.12 -6.27 -2.88
C GLU A 89 38.60 -6.28 -3.15
N GLU A 90 37.80 -5.49 -2.42
CA GLU A 90 36.34 -5.43 -2.64
C GLU A 90 36.00 -4.64 -3.90
N ARG A 91 36.81 -3.62 -4.22
CA ARG A 91 36.73 -2.87 -5.48
C ARG A 91 36.99 -3.75 -6.72
N ALA A 92 37.84 -4.76 -6.59
CA ALA A 92 38.08 -5.78 -7.63
C ALA A 92 36.97 -6.84 -7.73
N ARG A 93 36.18 -7.04 -6.67
CA ARG A 93 35.02 -7.96 -6.64
C ARG A 93 33.72 -7.29 -7.12
N GLY A 94 33.71 -5.97 -7.31
CA GLY A 94 32.53 -5.21 -7.71
C GLY A 94 31.51 -5.00 -6.59
N ILE A 95 31.90 -5.21 -5.33
CA ILE A 95 31.05 -5.09 -4.14
C ILE A 95 31.55 -3.93 -3.26
N THR A 96 31.50 -2.72 -3.79
CA THR A 96 31.58 -1.49 -2.96
C THR A 96 30.16 -1.06 -2.62
N ILE A 97 29.81 -1.10 -1.33
CA ILE A 97 28.59 -0.47 -0.84
C ILE A 97 28.90 1.01 -0.78
N ASN A 98 28.77 1.69 -1.93
CA ASN A 98 29.24 3.07 -2.14
C ASN A 98 28.55 4.05 -1.18
N THR A 99 29.06 4.14 0.05
CA THR A 99 28.41 4.86 1.15
C THR A 99 28.33 6.35 0.85
N ALA A 100 29.30 6.88 0.11
CA ALA A 100 29.29 8.25 -0.40
C ALA A 100 28.00 8.57 -1.17
N THR A 101 27.52 7.69 -2.06
CA THR A 101 26.25 7.93 -2.78
C THR A 101 25.00 7.85 -1.88
N ILE A 102 25.09 7.16 -0.74
CA ILE A 102 24.01 7.17 0.27
C ILE A 102 24.06 8.50 1.03
N TYR A 103 25.24 8.98 1.42
CA TYR A 103 25.40 10.29 2.07
C TYR A 103 24.97 11.44 1.15
N GLU A 104 25.39 11.45 -0.12
CA GLU A 104 24.93 12.42 -1.14
C GLU A 104 23.40 12.42 -1.27
N LEU A 105 22.75 11.26 -1.18
CA LEU A 105 21.29 11.15 -1.20
C LEU A 105 20.66 11.68 0.10
N MET A 106 21.25 11.43 1.27
CA MET A 106 20.75 11.97 2.55
C MET A 106 20.91 13.49 2.60
N ASP A 107 22.06 14.03 2.18
CA ASP A 107 22.32 15.46 2.07
C ASP A 107 21.34 16.12 1.09
N ALA A 108 21.04 15.46 -0.04
CA ALA A 108 20.03 15.92 -0.99
C ALA A 108 18.61 15.87 -0.39
N VAL A 109 18.26 14.85 0.40
CA VAL A 109 16.97 14.75 1.10
C VAL A 109 16.82 15.88 2.13
N ASP A 110 17.82 16.08 2.99
CA ASP A 110 17.80 17.08 4.07
C ASP A 110 17.82 18.52 3.54
N SER A 111 18.46 18.77 2.39
CA SER A 111 18.50 20.10 1.77
C SER A 111 17.31 20.39 0.85
N TYR A 112 16.73 19.39 0.17
CA TYR A 112 15.63 19.58 -0.78
C TYR A 112 14.24 19.49 -0.13
N ILE A 113 14.07 18.69 0.93
CA ILE A 113 12.78 18.49 1.59
C ILE A 113 12.68 19.41 2.82
N PRO A 114 11.95 20.53 2.75
CA PRO A 114 11.78 21.40 3.91
C PRO A 114 10.98 20.70 5.01
N ILE A 115 11.34 20.95 6.28
CA ILE A 115 10.61 20.42 7.43
C ILE A 115 9.15 20.95 7.37
N PRO A 116 8.15 20.08 7.26
CA PRO A 116 6.76 20.52 7.11
C PRO A 116 6.22 21.06 8.44
N GLN A 117 5.51 22.20 8.37
CA GLN A 117 4.82 22.74 9.53
C GLN A 117 3.66 21.81 9.94
N ARG A 118 3.75 21.26 11.15
CA ARG A 118 2.71 20.41 11.74
C ARG A 118 1.46 21.25 12.07
N GLN A 119 0.29 20.81 11.62
CA GLN A 119 -0.97 21.53 11.80
C GLN A 119 -1.63 21.21 13.16
N THR A 120 -0.99 21.58 14.27
CA THR A 120 -1.45 21.26 15.64
C THR A 120 -2.73 21.98 16.08
N GLU A 121 -2.95 23.20 15.58
CA GLU A 121 -4.07 24.06 16.02
C GLU A 121 -5.42 23.69 15.39
N LEU A 122 -5.43 22.81 14.39
CA LEU A 122 -6.68 22.38 13.73
C LEU A 122 -7.42 21.33 14.59
N PRO A 123 -8.73 21.13 14.37
CA PRO A 123 -9.46 20.03 15.01
C PRO A 123 -8.81 18.68 14.68
N PHE A 124 -8.58 17.88 15.72
CA PHE A 124 -8.00 16.53 15.63
C PHE A 124 -8.69 15.68 14.56
N LEU A 125 -7.89 15.04 13.71
CA LEU A 125 -8.33 14.00 12.79
C LEU A 125 -7.21 12.97 12.57
N LEU A 126 -7.52 11.70 12.80
CA LEU A 126 -6.70 10.52 12.45
C LEU A 126 -7.50 9.60 11.54
N ALA A 127 -6.90 9.19 10.42
CA ALA A 127 -7.49 8.20 9.53
C ALA A 127 -7.16 6.78 10.01
N VAL A 128 -8.16 5.91 10.17
CA VAL A 128 -7.92 4.54 10.65
C VAL A 128 -7.33 3.70 9.52
N GLU A 129 -6.12 3.20 9.71
CA GLU A 129 -5.37 2.35 8.80
C GLU A 129 -5.55 0.86 9.14
N ASP A 130 -5.41 0.49 10.41
CA ASP A 130 -5.61 -0.87 10.92
C ASP A 130 -6.12 -0.88 12.38
N VAL A 131 -6.68 -2.02 12.82
CA VAL A 131 -7.37 -2.21 14.10
C VAL A 131 -6.89 -3.48 14.79
N PHE A 132 -6.31 -3.30 15.97
CA PHE A 132 -5.86 -4.38 16.85
C PHE A 132 -6.77 -4.49 18.07
N SER A 133 -6.93 -5.70 18.61
CA SER A 133 -7.59 -5.91 19.90
C SER A 133 -6.59 -6.53 20.86
N ILE A 134 -6.36 -5.87 21.98
CA ILE A 134 -5.45 -6.31 23.03
C ILE A 134 -6.29 -6.86 24.17
N THR A 135 -6.23 -8.18 24.36
CA THR A 135 -6.93 -8.91 25.44
C THR A 135 -6.68 -8.24 26.80
N GLY A 136 -7.75 -7.82 27.47
CA GLY A 136 -7.68 -7.16 28.78
C GLY A 136 -7.32 -5.66 28.79
N ARG A 137 -6.98 -5.04 27.64
CA ARG A 137 -6.77 -3.58 27.54
C ARG A 137 -7.85 -2.87 26.72
N GLY A 138 -8.31 -3.46 25.62
CA GLY A 138 -9.30 -2.87 24.71
C GLY A 138 -8.90 -2.96 23.24
N THR A 139 -9.49 -2.10 22.42
CA THR A 139 -9.21 -2.05 20.97
C THR A 139 -8.33 -0.84 20.66
N VAL A 140 -7.29 -1.04 19.85
CA VAL A 140 -6.36 -0.01 19.40
C VAL A 140 -6.61 0.29 17.93
N ALA A 141 -6.89 1.56 17.61
CA ALA A 141 -6.93 2.07 16.25
C ALA A 141 -5.56 2.64 15.89
N THR A 142 -4.99 2.21 14.76
CA THR A 142 -3.70 2.74 14.28
C THR A 142 -3.88 3.60 13.05
N GLY A 143 -3.05 4.64 12.92
CA GLY A 143 -2.95 5.46 11.72
C GLY A 143 -2.14 6.72 11.95
N ARG A 144 -1.99 7.51 10.88
CA ARG A 144 -1.40 8.84 10.96
C ARG A 144 -2.40 9.89 11.45
N VAL A 145 -1.98 10.74 12.39
CA VAL A 145 -2.68 11.99 12.71
C VAL A 145 -2.53 12.93 11.51
N GLU A 146 -3.62 13.18 10.78
CA GLU A 146 -3.63 14.06 9.62
C GLU A 146 -3.48 15.53 10.05
N ARG A 147 -4.13 15.89 11.16
CA ARG A 147 -4.09 17.24 11.76
C ARG A 147 -4.54 17.25 13.22
N GLY A 148 -4.26 18.36 13.90
CA GLY A 148 -4.61 18.61 15.30
C GLY A 148 -3.75 17.84 16.30
N THR A 149 -4.24 17.74 17.53
CA THR A 149 -3.63 17.00 18.64
C THR A 149 -4.71 16.23 19.41
N VAL A 150 -4.34 15.10 20.02
CA VAL A 150 -5.24 14.36 20.93
C VAL A 150 -4.47 13.90 22.17
N LYS A 151 -5.11 13.98 23.34
CA LYS A 151 -4.53 13.61 24.63
C LYS A 151 -5.21 12.38 25.25
N VAL A 152 -4.47 11.68 26.11
CA VAL A 152 -5.07 10.63 26.93
C VAL A 152 -6.16 11.23 27.83
N GLY A 153 -7.36 10.63 27.81
CA GLY A 153 -8.56 11.10 28.51
C GLY A 153 -9.53 11.91 27.65
N GLU A 154 -9.16 12.32 26.44
CA GLU A 154 -10.06 13.06 25.54
C GLU A 154 -11.09 12.16 24.85
N THR A 155 -12.24 12.75 24.52
CA THR A 155 -13.31 12.10 23.75
C THR A 155 -13.17 12.43 22.27
N VAL A 156 -13.30 11.42 21.42
CA VAL A 156 -13.24 11.50 19.96
C VAL A 156 -14.49 10.85 19.34
N ASP A 157 -14.93 11.38 18.21
CA ASP A 157 -15.98 10.77 17.38
C ASP A 157 -15.33 9.79 16.40
N LEU A 158 -15.89 8.58 16.31
CA LEU A 158 -15.61 7.62 15.25
C LEU A 158 -16.62 7.85 14.12
N VAL A 159 -16.15 8.34 12.97
CA VAL A 159 -17.00 8.82 11.86
C VAL A 159 -16.76 8.00 10.58
N GLY A 160 -17.85 7.75 9.84
CA GLY A 160 -17.83 7.12 8.51
C GLY A 160 -18.18 5.63 8.54
N LEU A 161 -18.65 5.12 7.40
CA LEU A 161 -19.11 3.75 7.12
C LEU A 161 -20.31 3.24 7.96
N ARG A 162 -20.54 3.79 9.15
CA ARG A 162 -21.61 3.47 10.10
C ARG A 162 -22.07 4.74 10.82
N GLU A 163 -23.02 4.60 11.74
CA GLU A 163 -23.44 5.66 12.65
C GLU A 163 -22.26 6.20 13.48
N THR A 164 -22.15 7.52 13.59
CA THR A 164 -21.14 8.17 14.42
C THR A 164 -21.35 7.82 15.89
N ARG A 165 -20.27 7.43 16.58
CA ARG A 165 -20.26 7.16 18.03
C ARG A 165 -19.04 7.80 18.68
N ASN A 166 -19.21 8.26 19.91
CA ASN A 166 -18.14 8.86 20.71
C ASN A 166 -17.43 7.80 21.57
N TYR A 167 -16.11 7.93 21.67
CA TYR A 167 -15.25 7.06 22.48
C TYR A 167 -14.18 7.88 23.18
N THR A 168 -13.73 7.42 24.36
CA THR A 168 -12.64 8.06 25.10
C THR A 168 -11.31 7.38 24.79
N VAL A 169 -10.28 8.17 24.48
CA VAL A 169 -8.90 7.70 24.34
C VAL A 169 -8.32 7.40 25.72
N THR A 170 -7.91 6.16 25.97
CA THR A 170 -7.32 5.73 27.26
C THR A 170 -5.81 5.51 27.19
N GLY A 171 -5.20 5.63 26.01
CA GLY A 171 -3.76 5.55 25.83
C GLY A 171 -3.35 5.95 24.42
N VAL A 172 -2.20 6.60 24.30
CA VAL A 172 -1.52 6.89 23.03
C VAL A 172 -0.20 6.11 23.05
N GLU A 173 0.05 5.30 22.02
CA GLU A 173 1.29 4.56 21.87
C GLU A 173 1.94 4.83 20.50
N MET A 174 3.25 5.05 20.48
CA MET A 174 4.07 5.11 19.27
C MET A 174 5.26 4.18 19.43
N PHE A 175 5.36 3.15 18.58
CA PHE A 175 6.51 2.23 18.51
C PHE A 175 6.96 1.71 19.89
N GLN A 176 6.04 1.08 20.63
CA GLN A 176 6.24 0.55 22.00
C GLN A 176 6.55 1.61 23.09
N LYS A 177 6.42 2.90 22.79
CA LYS A 177 6.49 3.99 23.77
C LYS A 177 5.10 4.54 24.03
N ILE A 178 4.79 4.77 25.30
CA ILE A 178 3.57 5.48 25.72
C ILE A 178 3.83 6.98 25.56
N LEU A 179 2.83 7.72 25.10
CA LEU A 179 2.83 9.17 24.97
C LEU A 179 1.64 9.76 25.73
N ASP A 180 1.78 10.98 26.24
CA ASP A 180 0.67 11.72 26.87
C ASP A 180 -0.27 12.35 25.82
N GLU A 181 0.28 12.70 24.65
CA GLU A 181 -0.43 13.28 23.51
C GLU A 181 0.13 12.78 22.17
N ALA A 182 -0.70 12.82 21.11
CA ALA A 182 -0.27 12.64 19.72
C ALA A 182 -0.43 13.94 18.95
N LEU A 183 0.51 14.25 18.06
CA LEU A 183 0.54 15.48 17.28
C LEU A 183 0.37 15.20 15.78
N ALA A 184 -0.10 16.19 15.02
CA ALA A 184 -0.17 16.13 13.56
C ALA A 184 1.14 15.64 12.93
N GLY A 185 1.03 14.64 12.05
CA GLY A 185 2.15 13.96 11.38
C GLY A 185 2.61 12.65 12.05
N ASP A 186 2.25 12.41 13.31
CA ASP A 186 2.65 11.21 14.05
C ASP A 186 1.87 9.96 13.60
N ASN A 187 2.54 8.80 13.56
CA ASN A 187 1.91 7.49 13.34
C ASN A 187 1.73 6.83 14.71
N VAL A 188 0.48 6.70 15.17
CA VAL A 188 0.17 6.29 16.55
C VAL A 188 -0.88 5.18 16.60
N GLY A 189 -0.87 4.42 17.70
CA GLY A 189 -1.98 3.59 18.14
C GLY A 189 -2.76 4.31 19.25
N LEU A 190 -4.05 4.51 19.05
CA LEU A 190 -4.97 5.05 20.06
C LEU A 190 -5.77 3.90 20.68
N LEU A 191 -5.56 3.65 21.98
CA LEU A 191 -6.38 2.73 22.75
C LEU A 191 -7.72 3.40 23.09
N LEU A 192 -8.82 2.77 22.69
CA LEU A 192 -10.17 3.31 22.85
C LEU A 192 -10.98 2.50 23.87
N ARG A 193 -11.65 3.20 24.78
CA ARG A 193 -12.48 2.56 25.82
C ARG A 193 -13.79 2.02 25.25
N GLY A 194 -14.11 0.76 25.57
CA GLY A 194 -15.46 0.19 25.38
C GLY A 194 -15.84 -0.15 23.94
N ILE A 195 -14.95 0.01 22.96
CA ILE A 195 -15.18 -0.33 21.56
C ILE A 195 -14.68 -1.74 21.24
N GLN A 196 -15.44 -2.49 20.43
CA GLN A 196 -15.04 -3.82 19.95
C GLN A 196 -14.37 -3.71 18.57
N LYS A 197 -13.48 -4.65 18.23
CA LYS A 197 -12.89 -4.75 16.88
C LYS A 197 -13.94 -4.90 15.77
N ALA A 198 -15.16 -5.35 16.08
CA ALA A 198 -16.26 -5.41 15.12
C ALA A 198 -16.86 -4.03 14.80
N ASP A 199 -16.76 -3.05 15.70
CA ASP A 199 -17.38 -1.71 15.57
C ASP A 199 -16.52 -0.70 14.80
N ILE A 200 -15.21 -0.92 14.75
CA ILE A 200 -14.23 -0.05 14.09
C ILE A 200 -13.47 -0.80 13.02
N GLN A 201 -13.27 -0.16 11.87
CA GLN A 201 -12.60 -0.74 10.72
C GLN A 201 -11.79 0.33 9.97
N ARG A 202 -10.81 -0.12 9.17
CA ARG A 202 -10.09 0.72 8.21
C ARG A 202 -11.10 1.52 7.37
N GLY A 203 -10.80 2.79 7.16
CA GLY A 203 -11.64 3.69 6.38
C GLY A 203 -12.58 4.59 7.17
N MET A 204 -12.75 4.33 8.46
CA MET A 204 -13.32 5.28 9.41
C MET A 204 -12.27 6.32 9.81
N VAL A 205 -12.68 7.42 10.42
CA VAL A 205 -11.78 8.42 11.03
C VAL A 205 -12.10 8.59 12.51
N LEU A 206 -11.09 8.88 13.32
CA LEU A 206 -11.24 9.40 14.67
C LEU A 206 -11.04 10.91 14.62
N ALA A 207 -11.99 11.69 15.09
CA ALA A 207 -11.96 13.13 14.99
C ALA A 207 -12.38 13.82 16.29
N LYS A 208 -12.04 15.10 16.45
CA LYS A 208 -12.59 15.95 17.52
C LYS A 208 -14.13 15.95 17.39
N PRO A 209 -14.90 15.81 18.48
CA PRO A 209 -16.34 15.66 18.37
C PRO A 209 -17.03 16.80 17.61
N GLY A 210 -17.92 16.44 16.68
CA GLY A 210 -18.62 17.37 15.79
C GLY A 210 -17.75 18.14 14.77
N SER A 211 -16.46 17.82 14.62
CA SER A 211 -15.56 18.57 13.71
C SER A 211 -15.59 18.09 12.25
N ILE A 212 -16.08 16.88 11.99
CA ILE A 212 -16.30 16.34 10.65
C ILE A 212 -17.53 15.43 10.66
N THR A 213 -18.34 15.52 9.61
CA THR A 213 -19.60 14.77 9.47
C THR A 213 -19.52 13.70 8.38
N PRO A 214 -20.30 12.62 8.51
CA PRO A 214 -20.42 11.60 7.47
C PRO A 214 -21.35 12.08 6.36
N HIS A 215 -20.91 11.93 5.11
CA HIS A 215 -21.64 12.37 3.91
C HIS A 215 -21.65 11.26 2.85
N THR A 216 -22.68 11.25 2.00
CA THR A 216 -22.82 10.33 0.87
C THR A 216 -22.73 11.05 -0.47
N LYS A 217 -22.95 12.36 -0.53
CA LYS A 217 -23.12 13.08 -1.79
C LYS A 217 -22.38 14.41 -1.83
N PHE A 218 -21.60 14.61 -2.88
CA PHE A 218 -20.76 15.78 -3.02
C PHE A 218 -20.51 16.13 -4.49
N GLU A 219 -20.17 17.40 -4.73
CA GLU A 219 -19.64 17.87 -6.00
C GLU A 219 -18.12 17.85 -5.95
N ALA A 220 -17.48 17.43 -7.04
CA ALA A 220 -16.04 17.37 -7.12
C ALA A 220 -15.52 17.79 -8.50
N ILE A 221 -14.35 18.42 -8.51
CA ILE A 221 -13.57 18.65 -9.73
C ILE A 221 -12.61 17.48 -9.88
N VAL A 222 -12.63 16.83 -11.04
CA VAL A 222 -11.87 15.61 -11.34
C VAL A 222 -11.07 15.78 -12.62
N TYR A 223 -9.80 15.36 -12.57
CA TYR A 223 -9.00 15.07 -13.75
C TYR A 223 -9.05 13.57 -14.04
N VAL A 224 -9.37 13.20 -15.29
CA VAL A 224 -9.40 11.79 -15.72
C VAL A 224 -8.07 11.43 -16.35
N LEU A 225 -7.42 10.38 -15.84
CA LEU A 225 -6.08 10.00 -16.30
C LEU A 225 -6.14 9.45 -17.73
N LYS A 226 -5.17 9.87 -18.54
CA LYS A 226 -4.93 9.38 -19.90
C LYS A 226 -4.43 7.94 -19.90
N LYS A 227 -4.47 7.30 -21.06
CA LYS A 227 -3.91 5.97 -21.29
C LYS A 227 -2.42 5.90 -20.93
N GLU A 228 -1.66 6.93 -21.31
CA GLU A 228 -0.21 7.02 -21.11
C GLU A 228 0.16 7.17 -19.62
N GLU A 229 -0.77 7.70 -18.82
CA GLU A 229 -0.68 7.86 -17.37
C GLU A 229 -1.17 6.60 -16.62
N GLY A 230 -1.54 5.53 -17.34
CA GLY A 230 -2.07 4.28 -16.78
C GLY A 230 -3.58 4.27 -16.52
N GLY A 231 -4.29 5.32 -16.94
CA GLY A 231 -5.74 5.50 -16.78
C GLY A 231 -6.59 4.74 -17.81
N ARG A 232 -7.68 5.35 -18.26
CA ARG A 232 -8.65 4.70 -19.17
C ARG A 232 -8.24 4.85 -20.64
N HIS A 233 -8.62 3.85 -21.43
CA HIS A 233 -8.56 3.91 -22.90
C HIS A 233 -9.85 4.46 -23.52
N SER A 234 -10.98 4.23 -22.86
CA SER A 234 -12.33 4.56 -23.34
C SER A 234 -13.01 5.57 -22.41
N PRO A 235 -13.90 6.42 -22.95
CA PRO A 235 -14.67 7.35 -22.14
C PRO A 235 -15.57 6.64 -21.12
N PHE A 236 -16.10 7.39 -20.17
CA PHE A 236 -17.22 6.98 -19.33
C PHE A 236 -18.38 7.98 -19.43
N PHE A 237 -19.55 7.57 -18.95
CA PHE A 237 -20.82 8.27 -19.07
C PHE A 237 -21.46 8.46 -17.68
N ALA A 238 -22.50 9.28 -17.60
CA ALA A 238 -23.34 9.35 -16.41
C ALA A 238 -23.88 7.96 -16.04
N GLY A 239 -23.91 7.65 -14.74
CA GLY A 239 -24.23 6.31 -14.22
C GLY A 239 -23.03 5.38 -14.02
N TYR A 240 -21.81 5.80 -14.40
CA TYR A 240 -20.56 5.08 -14.10
C TYR A 240 -20.38 4.85 -12.59
N ARG A 241 -19.91 3.64 -12.21
CA ARG A 241 -19.80 3.20 -10.81
C ARG A 241 -18.39 2.72 -10.42
N PRO A 242 -17.41 3.63 -10.26
CA PRO A 242 -16.06 3.29 -9.80
C PRO A 242 -15.98 3.16 -8.27
N GLN A 243 -14.80 2.80 -7.79
CA GLN A 243 -14.39 2.96 -6.39
C GLN A 243 -13.74 4.33 -6.21
N PHE A 244 -14.10 5.02 -5.12
CA PHE A 244 -13.48 6.27 -4.70
C PHE A 244 -12.56 5.97 -3.52
N TYR A 245 -11.26 6.18 -3.71
CA TYR A 245 -10.26 6.04 -2.67
C TYR A 245 -10.15 7.34 -1.87
N MET A 246 -10.59 7.29 -0.62
CA MET A 246 -10.78 8.44 0.27
C MET A 246 -10.03 8.16 1.58
N ARG A 247 -8.95 8.89 1.84
CA ARG A 247 -7.95 8.61 2.89
C ARG A 247 -7.42 7.17 2.88
N THR A 248 -8.06 6.26 3.60
CA THR A 248 -7.67 4.84 3.75
C THR A 248 -8.70 3.85 3.19
N THR A 249 -9.87 4.31 2.74
CA THR A 249 -10.99 3.47 2.25
C THR A 249 -11.15 3.51 0.73
N ASP A 250 -11.56 2.39 0.13
CA ASP A 250 -12.13 2.32 -1.22
C ASP A 250 -13.66 2.18 -1.09
N VAL A 251 -14.43 3.19 -1.50
CA VAL A 251 -15.91 3.16 -1.42
C VAL A 251 -16.52 3.27 -2.82
N THR A 252 -17.39 2.32 -3.18
CA THR A 252 -18.12 2.40 -4.44
C THR A 252 -19.04 3.61 -4.46
N GLY A 253 -18.99 4.40 -5.53
CA GLY A 253 -19.91 5.51 -5.75
C GLY A 253 -20.43 5.51 -7.17
N LYS A 254 -21.49 6.26 -7.41
CA LYS A 254 -22.13 6.45 -8.72
C LYS A 254 -21.93 7.90 -9.13
N VAL A 255 -21.41 8.11 -10.33
CA VAL A 255 -21.38 9.42 -10.99
C VAL A 255 -22.80 9.71 -11.50
N THR A 256 -23.48 10.70 -10.93
CA THR A 256 -24.89 11.00 -11.25
C THR A 256 -25.01 12.08 -12.32
N LYS A 257 -24.26 13.18 -12.18
CA LYS A 257 -24.15 14.27 -13.15
C LYS A 257 -22.69 14.54 -13.50
N ILE A 258 -22.48 15.05 -14.71
CA ILE A 258 -21.19 15.40 -15.30
C ILE A 258 -21.36 16.75 -15.98
N MET A 259 -20.49 17.70 -15.65
CA MET A 259 -20.50 19.06 -16.16
C MET A 259 -19.09 19.42 -16.64
N ASN A 260 -18.99 20.12 -17.77
CA ASN A 260 -17.72 20.61 -18.28
C ASN A 260 -17.24 21.84 -17.48
N ASP A 261 -16.01 22.30 -17.73
CA ASP A 261 -15.48 23.53 -17.11
C ASP A 261 -16.34 24.79 -17.36
N LYS A 262 -17.22 24.77 -18.37
CA LYS A 262 -18.22 25.81 -18.68
C LYS A 262 -19.59 25.65 -18.00
N ASP A 263 -19.72 24.69 -17.08
CA ASP A 263 -20.97 24.33 -16.39
C ASP A 263 -22.12 23.81 -17.29
N GLU A 264 -21.79 23.42 -18.52
CA GLU A 264 -22.69 22.72 -19.44
C GLU A 264 -22.74 21.21 -19.10
N GLU A 265 -23.92 20.59 -19.10
CA GLU A 265 -24.08 19.15 -18.88
C GLU A 265 -23.43 18.35 -20.03
N SER A 266 -22.47 17.47 -19.67
CA SER A 266 -21.82 16.57 -20.63
C SER A 266 -22.32 15.13 -20.48
N LYS A 267 -22.51 14.46 -21.62
CA LYS A 267 -22.94 13.06 -21.66
C LYS A 267 -21.77 12.08 -21.46
N MET A 268 -20.54 12.50 -21.79
CA MET A 268 -19.34 11.65 -21.77
C MET A 268 -18.12 12.42 -21.27
N VAL A 269 -17.14 11.70 -20.74
CA VAL A 269 -15.84 12.24 -20.32
C VAL A 269 -14.73 11.43 -20.97
N MET A 270 -13.80 12.10 -21.63
CA MET A 270 -12.64 11.49 -22.27
C MET A 270 -11.45 11.38 -21.30
N PRO A 271 -10.56 10.38 -21.48
CA PRO A 271 -9.29 10.35 -20.78
C PRO A 271 -8.45 11.61 -21.10
N GLY A 272 -8.01 12.32 -20.07
CA GLY A 272 -7.33 13.62 -20.17
C GLY A 272 -8.21 14.85 -19.90
N ASP A 273 -9.52 14.69 -19.76
CA ASP A 273 -10.43 15.80 -19.47
C ASP A 273 -10.38 16.22 -17.99
N ARG A 274 -10.70 17.50 -17.76
CA ARG A 274 -11.10 18.04 -16.46
C ARG A 274 -12.61 18.27 -16.47
N VAL A 275 -13.30 17.75 -15.46
CA VAL A 275 -14.76 17.82 -15.35
C VAL A 275 -15.21 18.07 -13.90
N LYS A 276 -16.37 18.69 -13.75
CA LYS A 276 -17.14 18.72 -12.50
C LYS A 276 -18.08 17.51 -12.48
N ILE A 277 -18.15 16.77 -11.38
CA ILE A 277 -19.05 15.62 -11.24
C ILE A 277 -19.81 15.68 -9.92
N VAL A 278 -21.02 15.13 -9.92
CA VAL A 278 -21.81 14.87 -8.70
C VAL A 278 -21.73 13.38 -8.38
N VAL A 279 -21.16 13.05 -7.22
CA VAL A 279 -20.94 11.67 -6.75
C VAL A 279 -21.96 11.31 -5.70
N GLU A 280 -22.46 10.07 -5.75
CA GLU A 280 -23.36 9.45 -4.78
C GLU A 280 -22.70 8.14 -4.29
N LEU A 281 -22.17 8.13 -3.06
CA LEU A 281 -21.51 6.97 -2.42
C LEU A 281 -22.54 5.98 -1.88
N ILE A 282 -22.24 4.67 -1.92
CA ILE A 282 -23.15 3.63 -1.37
C ILE A 282 -23.17 3.58 0.16
N VAL A 283 -22.19 4.18 0.84
CA VAL A 283 -22.08 4.27 2.29
C VAL A 283 -21.54 5.65 2.68
N PRO A 284 -21.92 6.18 3.85
CA PRO A 284 -21.40 7.46 4.35
C PRO A 284 -19.88 7.41 4.55
N VAL A 285 -19.18 8.50 4.21
CA VAL A 285 -17.74 8.69 4.45
C VAL A 285 -17.52 10.05 5.11
N ALA A 286 -16.52 10.15 6.00
CA ALA A 286 -16.16 11.43 6.60
C ALA A 286 -15.54 12.35 5.55
N CYS A 287 -16.31 13.33 5.06
CA CYS A 287 -15.93 14.19 3.95
C CYS A 287 -15.85 15.66 4.37
N GLU A 288 -14.99 16.41 3.70
CA GLU A 288 -14.84 17.86 3.90
C GLU A 288 -14.49 18.54 2.58
N GLN A 289 -14.83 19.83 2.46
CA GLN A 289 -14.49 20.64 1.30
C GLN A 289 -12.97 20.73 1.13
N GLY A 290 -12.47 20.59 -0.11
CA GLY A 290 -11.04 20.55 -0.41
C GLY A 290 -10.36 19.19 -0.20
N MET A 291 -11.06 18.18 0.34
CA MET A 291 -10.51 16.84 0.47
C MET A 291 -10.20 16.23 -0.90
N ARG A 292 -9.01 15.63 -1.03
CA ARG A 292 -8.58 14.94 -2.25
C ARG A 292 -8.98 13.47 -2.21
N PHE A 293 -9.28 12.90 -3.38
CA PHE A 293 -9.57 11.48 -3.56
C PHE A 293 -9.03 10.97 -4.90
N ALA A 294 -8.89 9.66 -5.05
CA ALA A 294 -8.62 9.02 -6.33
C ALA A 294 -9.83 8.21 -6.79
N ILE A 295 -10.07 8.14 -8.10
CA ILE A 295 -11.07 7.26 -8.70
C ILE A 295 -10.35 6.01 -9.21
N ARG A 296 -10.87 4.84 -8.86
CA ARG A 296 -10.24 3.54 -9.14
C ARG A 296 -11.22 2.55 -9.76
N GLU A 297 -10.70 1.72 -10.65
CA GLU A 297 -11.44 0.67 -11.38
C GLU A 297 -10.50 -0.50 -11.66
N GLY A 298 -10.92 -1.73 -11.34
CA GLY A 298 -10.07 -2.92 -11.51
C GLY A 298 -8.70 -2.83 -10.82
N GLY A 299 -8.62 -2.11 -9.70
CA GLY A 299 -7.39 -1.83 -8.96
C GLY A 299 -6.53 -0.67 -9.47
N LYS A 300 -6.76 -0.18 -10.70
CA LYS A 300 -6.03 0.94 -11.32
C LYS A 300 -6.64 2.29 -10.96
N THR A 301 -5.80 3.32 -10.87
CA THR A 301 -6.25 4.72 -10.76
C THR A 301 -6.64 5.25 -12.13
N VAL A 302 -7.86 5.75 -12.26
CA VAL A 302 -8.43 6.28 -13.50
C VAL A 302 -8.76 7.77 -13.44
N GLY A 303 -8.74 8.36 -12.25
CA GLY A 303 -8.94 9.80 -12.05
C GLY A 303 -8.40 10.27 -10.70
N ALA A 304 -8.18 11.58 -10.58
CA ALA A 304 -7.84 12.25 -9.34
C ALA A 304 -8.79 13.44 -9.13
N GLY A 305 -9.33 13.61 -7.93
CA GLY A 305 -10.39 14.57 -7.65
C GLY A 305 -10.21 15.35 -6.35
N VAL A 306 -10.93 16.46 -6.28
CA VAL A 306 -11.04 17.32 -5.09
C VAL A 306 -12.50 17.66 -4.85
N ILE A 307 -12.99 17.47 -3.62
CA ILE A 307 -14.35 17.84 -3.23
C ILE A 307 -14.49 19.37 -3.28
N GLN A 308 -15.43 19.87 -4.07
CA GLN A 308 -15.72 21.29 -4.23
C GLN A 308 -16.83 21.76 -3.27
N SER A 309 -17.86 20.94 -3.08
CA SER A 309 -19.00 21.22 -2.19
C SER A 309 -19.59 19.90 -1.67
N ILE A 310 -20.27 19.93 -0.53
CA ILE A 310 -21.00 18.78 0.02
C ILE A 310 -22.50 19.05 -0.16
N ILE A 311 -23.26 18.02 -0.55
CA ILE A 311 -24.70 18.10 -0.82
C ILE A 311 -25.49 17.39 0.29
N GLU A 312 -25.15 16.13 0.58
CA GLU A 312 -25.80 15.25 1.57
C GLU A 312 -24.75 14.43 2.35
#